data_AF-A0A920MBR9-F1
#
_entry.id   AF-A0A920MBR9-F1
#
_cell.length_a   1.000
_cell.length_b   1.000
_cell.length_c   1.000
_cell.angle_alpha   90.00
_cell.angle_beta   90.00
_cell.angle_gamma   90.00
#
_symmetry.space_group_name_H-M   'P 1'
#
loop_
_entity.id
_entity.type
_entity.pdbx_description
1 polymer ?
#
loop_
_entity_poly.entity_id
_entity_poly.type
_entity_poly.pdbx_seq_one_letter_code
_entity_poly.pdbx_strand_id
1 'polypeptide(L)'
;MSIVTKKEILSLWSGLGYNSRALRLHEASKILSKKSFNSIYPNFEVLPGVGKYTKNAILSFAYKEKVIAQDTNVVRIFSRFFGIKNPESFIEENEKIILKNIQSRKFNEALMDFGSKICKSKNPLCDSCLLEPNCKKFFQDTKHAQSAFKGSSREIRGKIIKYLINNENVEISSLNKTLEIEDSKIKPIIKKLADEGLVNIKNKKLIEISS
;
A
#
# COMPACT_ATOMS: atom_id res chain seq x y z
N MET A 1 -13.65 -6.00 13.29
CA MET A 1 -13.32 -6.19 11.86
C MET A 1 -13.51 -7.62 11.38
N SER A 2 -13.19 -8.66 12.15
CA SER A 2 -13.25 -10.05 11.67
C SER A 2 -14.66 -10.57 11.34
N ILE A 3 -15.70 -9.97 11.91
CA ILE A 3 -17.09 -10.42 11.80
C ILE A 3 -17.91 -9.71 10.72
N VAL A 4 -17.36 -8.67 10.08
CA VAL A 4 -18.09 -7.94 9.04
C VAL A 4 -17.95 -8.62 7.69
N THR A 5 -18.85 -8.30 6.76
CA THR A 5 -18.82 -8.79 5.38
C THR A 5 -17.77 -8.07 4.56
N LYS A 6 -17.36 -8.65 3.42
CA LYS A 6 -16.47 -7.96 2.47
C LYS A 6 -17.10 -6.68 1.91
N LYS A 7 -18.42 -6.69 1.68
CA LYS A 7 -19.17 -5.52 1.21
C LYS A 7 -19.06 -4.35 2.20
N GLU A 8 -19.24 -4.61 3.50
CA GLU A 8 -19.08 -3.58 4.55
C GLU A 8 -17.64 -3.04 4.60
N ILE A 9 -16.63 -3.91 4.56
CA ILE A 9 -15.22 -3.48 4.51
C ILE A 9 -14.93 -2.62 3.28
N LEU A 10 -15.40 -3.03 2.10
CA LEU A 10 -15.19 -2.27 0.87
C LEU A 10 -15.96 -0.95 0.87
N SER A 11 -17.13 -0.89 1.52
CA SER A 11 -17.88 0.34 1.73
C SER A 11 -17.07 1.33 2.56
N LEU A 12 -16.53 0.90 3.71
CA LEU A 12 -15.67 1.71 4.57
C LEU A 12 -14.35 2.13 3.88
N TRP A 13 -13.85 1.30 2.96
CA TRP A 13 -12.62 1.57 2.21
C TRP A 13 -12.83 2.41 0.94
N SER A 14 -14.08 2.67 0.56
CA SER A 14 -14.43 3.35 -0.68
C SER A 14 -13.77 4.73 -0.75
N GLY A 15 -13.12 5.03 -1.88
CA GLY A 15 -12.38 6.27 -2.09
C GLY A 15 -10.89 6.21 -1.73
N LEU A 16 -10.42 5.23 -0.95
CA LEU A 16 -9.01 5.11 -0.57
C LEU A 16 -8.12 4.43 -1.64
N GLY A 17 -8.75 3.82 -2.65
CA GLY A 17 -8.08 3.05 -3.69
C GLY A 17 -7.42 1.77 -3.18
N TYR A 18 -6.81 1.00 -4.09
CA TYR A 18 -6.14 -0.27 -3.77
C TYR A 18 -7.01 -1.21 -2.92
N ASN A 19 -8.23 -1.50 -3.38
CA ASN A 19 -9.24 -2.27 -2.64
C ASN A 19 -8.77 -3.65 -2.15
N SER A 20 -7.76 -4.24 -2.80
CA SER A 20 -7.13 -5.48 -2.32
C SER A 20 -6.51 -5.33 -0.92
N ARG A 21 -6.01 -4.14 -0.55
CA ARG A 21 -5.52 -3.88 0.82
C ARG A 21 -6.63 -4.02 1.86
N ALA A 22 -7.86 -3.62 1.53
CA ALA A 22 -9.01 -3.77 2.41
C ALA A 22 -9.31 -5.26 2.68
N LEU A 23 -9.28 -6.09 1.62
CA LEU A 23 -9.47 -7.52 1.75
C LEU A 23 -8.37 -8.19 2.56
N ARG A 24 -7.11 -7.87 2.28
CA ARG A 24 -5.96 -8.44 3.02
C ARG A 24 -6.00 -8.05 4.50
N LEU A 25 -6.34 -6.80 4.80
CA LEU A 25 -6.54 -6.35 6.18
C LEU A 25 -7.68 -7.10 6.87
N HIS A 26 -8.80 -7.31 6.17
CA HIS A 26 -9.93 -8.07 6.68
C HIS A 26 -9.56 -9.54 6.94
N GLU A 27 -8.88 -10.20 6.00
CA GLU A 27 -8.36 -11.56 6.14
C GLU A 27 -7.39 -11.68 7.33
N ALA A 28 -6.45 -10.75 7.46
CA ALA A 28 -5.55 -10.68 8.60
C ALA A 28 -6.30 -10.54 9.93
N SER A 29 -7.36 -9.71 9.97
CA SER A 29 -8.18 -9.57 11.18
C SER A 29 -8.91 -10.85 11.56
N LYS A 30 -9.32 -11.68 10.58
CA LYS A 30 -9.93 -13.00 10.84
C LYS A 30 -8.94 -14.02 11.37
N ILE A 31 -7.67 -13.95 10.95
CA ILE A 31 -6.60 -14.77 11.53
C ILE A 31 -6.36 -14.34 12.98
N LEU A 32 -6.28 -13.03 13.23
CA LEU A 32 -6.05 -12.45 14.55
C LEU A 32 -7.24 -12.57 15.51
N SER A 33 -8.44 -12.89 15.04
CA SER A 33 -9.54 -13.26 15.94
C SER A 33 -9.44 -14.70 16.45
N LYS A 34 -8.64 -15.54 15.77
CA LYS A 34 -8.38 -16.95 16.16
C LYS A 34 -7.01 -17.13 16.83
N LYS A 35 -6.06 -16.25 16.52
CA LYS A 35 -4.69 -16.22 17.05
C LYS A 35 -4.42 -14.87 17.69
N SER A 36 -3.69 -14.81 18.80
CA SER A 36 -3.30 -13.52 19.39
C SER A 36 -2.13 -12.88 18.64
N PHE A 37 -2.00 -11.55 18.73
CA PHE A 37 -0.80 -10.86 18.24
C PHE A 37 0.49 -11.43 18.85
N ASN A 38 0.46 -11.78 20.14
CA ASN A 38 1.61 -12.37 20.84
C ASN A 38 2.02 -13.73 20.25
N SER A 39 1.08 -14.53 19.74
CA SER A 39 1.38 -15.83 19.11
C SER A 39 2.06 -15.71 17.74
N ILE A 40 1.95 -14.54 17.11
CA ILE A 40 2.52 -14.28 15.78
C ILE A 40 3.80 -13.44 15.89
N TYR A 41 3.94 -12.66 16.96
CA TYR A 41 5.12 -11.87 17.23
C TYR A 41 6.41 -12.72 17.21
N PRO A 42 7.50 -12.24 16.57
CA PRO A 42 7.63 -11.00 15.78
C PRO A 42 7.31 -11.19 14.28
N ASN A 43 6.93 -12.40 13.87
CA ASN A 43 6.76 -12.80 12.48
C ASN A 43 5.39 -12.39 11.89
N PHE A 44 5.12 -11.08 11.84
CA PHE A 44 3.87 -10.57 11.29
C PHE A 44 3.69 -10.78 9.77
N GLU A 45 4.74 -11.19 9.04
CA GLU A 45 4.68 -11.52 7.61
C GLU A 45 3.76 -12.71 7.29
N VAL A 46 3.39 -13.51 8.30
CA VAL A 46 2.36 -14.56 8.14
C VAL A 46 0.96 -14.00 7.90
N LEU A 47 0.74 -12.71 8.17
CA LEU A 47 -0.55 -12.06 7.97
C LEU A 47 -0.72 -11.60 6.51
N PRO A 48 -1.88 -11.85 5.88
CA PRO A 48 -2.17 -11.39 4.53
C PRO A 48 -1.93 -9.87 4.36
N GLY A 49 -1.19 -9.49 3.32
CA GLY A 49 -0.88 -8.10 3.00
C GLY A 49 0.18 -7.44 3.88
N VAL A 50 0.79 -8.17 4.82
CA VAL A 50 1.93 -7.70 5.62
C VAL A 50 3.22 -8.16 4.96
N GLY A 51 3.93 -7.23 4.30
CA GLY A 51 5.30 -7.44 3.86
C GLY A 51 6.33 -6.89 4.85
N LYS A 52 7.62 -6.98 4.50
CA LYS A 52 8.75 -6.55 5.33
C LYS A 52 8.61 -5.14 5.90
N TYR A 53 8.21 -4.17 5.08
CA TYR A 53 7.95 -2.80 5.53
C TYR A 53 6.90 -2.76 6.64
N THR A 54 5.72 -3.33 6.41
CA THR A 54 4.60 -3.30 7.36
C THR A 54 4.95 -4.07 8.64
N LYS A 55 5.63 -5.21 8.53
CA LYS A 55 6.17 -5.94 9.68
C LYS A 55 7.08 -5.04 10.51
N ASN A 56 8.10 -4.44 9.89
CA ASN A 56 9.05 -3.58 10.60
C ASN A 56 8.37 -2.33 11.18
N ALA A 57 7.37 -1.77 10.51
CA ALA A 57 6.58 -0.67 11.04
C ALA A 57 5.80 -1.08 12.30
N ILE A 58 5.14 -2.25 12.31
CA ILE A 58 4.46 -2.78 13.50
C ILE A 58 5.46 -3.00 14.63
N LEU A 59 6.58 -3.67 14.35
CA LEU A 59 7.64 -3.96 15.32
C LEU A 59 8.21 -2.67 15.93
N SER A 60 8.49 -1.66 15.11
CA SER A 60 9.00 -0.37 15.56
C SER A 60 7.98 0.41 16.39
N PHE A 61 6.77 0.62 15.85
CA PHE A 61 5.81 1.57 16.42
C PHE A 61 5.05 1.00 17.63
N ALA A 62 4.65 -0.27 17.56
CA ALA A 62 3.86 -0.91 18.60
C ALA A 62 4.73 -1.67 19.62
N TYR A 63 5.80 -2.34 19.16
CA TYR A 63 6.63 -3.19 20.01
C TYR A 63 7.97 -2.57 20.41
N LYS A 64 8.31 -1.37 19.89
CA LYS A 64 9.55 -0.64 20.19
C LYS A 64 10.83 -1.41 19.82
N GLU A 65 10.73 -2.37 18.91
CA GLU A 65 11.87 -3.13 18.42
C GLU A 65 12.82 -2.24 17.62
N LYS A 66 14.12 -2.56 17.69
CA LYS A 66 15.17 -1.78 17.01
C LYS A 66 15.27 -2.14 15.53
N VAL A 67 14.25 -1.75 14.74
CA VAL A 67 14.19 -1.98 13.29
C VAL A 67 13.88 -0.70 12.49
N ILE A 68 14.28 -0.65 11.23
CA ILE A 68 13.99 0.43 10.28
C ILE A 68 12.86 -0.03 9.35
N ALA A 69 11.78 0.75 9.32
CA ALA A 69 10.65 0.51 8.43
C ALA A 69 10.94 1.13 7.06
N GLN A 70 11.49 0.33 6.15
CA GLN A 70 11.96 0.77 4.83
C GLN A 70 10.79 0.98 3.85
N ASP A 71 10.17 2.16 3.89
CA ASP A 71 9.24 2.58 2.85
C ASP A 71 9.98 3.28 1.68
N THR A 72 9.22 3.70 0.67
CA THR A 72 9.79 4.42 -0.49
C THR A 72 10.44 5.77 -0.12
N ASN A 73 10.12 6.35 1.04
CA ASN A 73 10.75 7.56 1.53
C ASN A 73 12.12 7.25 2.13
N VAL A 74 12.20 6.27 3.02
CA VAL A 74 13.45 5.81 3.63
C VAL A 74 14.44 5.38 2.56
N VAL A 75 14.03 4.50 1.65
CA VAL A 75 14.88 4.03 0.53
C VAL A 75 15.40 5.22 -0.28
N ARG A 76 14.54 6.18 -0.63
CA ARG A 76 14.95 7.37 -1.37
C ARG A 76 15.93 8.27 -0.60
N ILE A 77 15.70 8.48 0.69
CA ILE A 77 16.56 9.30 1.56
C ILE A 77 17.96 8.69 1.60
N PHE A 78 18.06 7.40 1.91
CA PHE A 78 19.34 6.70 1.98
C PHE A 78 20.04 6.66 0.62
N SER A 79 19.31 6.39 -0.46
CA SER A 79 19.85 6.39 -1.81
C SER A 79 20.49 7.75 -2.15
N ARG A 80 19.76 8.84 -1.93
CA ARG A 80 20.24 10.21 -2.20
C ARG A 80 21.39 10.63 -1.31
N PHE A 81 21.29 10.34 -0.02
CA PHE A 81 22.29 10.76 0.97
C PHE A 81 23.62 10.04 0.78
N PHE A 82 23.60 8.72 0.61
CA PHE A 82 24.82 7.90 0.48
C PHE A 82 25.30 7.73 -0.96
N GLY A 83 24.48 8.04 -1.96
CA GLY A 83 24.85 7.83 -3.36
C GLY A 83 24.74 6.38 -3.82
N ILE A 84 23.80 5.61 -3.26
CA ILE A 84 23.67 4.17 -3.50
C ILE A 84 22.36 3.86 -4.24
N LYS A 85 22.42 3.00 -5.26
CA LYS A 85 21.24 2.68 -6.08
C LYS A 85 20.17 1.87 -5.34
N ASN A 86 20.58 0.84 -4.63
CA ASN A 86 19.72 -0.07 -3.88
C ASN A 86 20.16 -0.07 -2.40
N PRO A 87 19.74 0.92 -1.59
CA PRO A 87 20.22 1.08 -0.23
C PRO A 87 19.63 0.06 0.75
N GLU A 88 18.68 -0.78 0.35
CA GLU A 88 18.00 -1.73 1.23
C GLU A 88 18.98 -2.67 1.93
N SER A 89 19.88 -3.31 1.17
CA SER A 89 20.93 -4.18 1.74
C SER A 89 21.84 -3.42 2.70
N PHE A 90 22.24 -2.19 2.32
CA PHE A 90 23.04 -1.33 3.19
C PHE A 90 22.32 -1.02 4.51
N ILE A 91 21.03 -0.68 4.46
CA ILE A 91 20.23 -0.40 5.66
C ILE A 91 20.16 -1.65 6.54
N GLU A 92 19.91 -2.82 5.95
CA GLU A 92 19.78 -4.08 6.69
C GLU A 92 21.08 -4.49 7.39
N GLU A 93 22.21 -4.37 6.70
CA GLU A 93 23.53 -4.70 7.23
C GLU A 93 23.96 -3.75 8.36
N ASN A 94 23.53 -2.48 8.29
CA ASN A 94 23.98 -1.43 9.21
C ASN A 94 22.92 -1.01 10.24
N GLU A 95 21.75 -1.66 10.27
CA GLU A 95 20.58 -1.27 11.09
C GLU A 95 20.93 -1.11 12.57
N LYS A 96 21.67 -2.07 13.14
CA LYS A 96 22.09 -2.05 14.54
C LYS A 96 23.01 -0.87 14.86
N ILE A 97 23.86 -0.48 13.91
CA ILE A 97 24.80 0.64 14.06
C ILE A 97 24.03 1.95 13.96
N ILE A 98 23.17 2.09 12.95
CA ILE A 98 22.33 3.27 12.73
C ILE A 98 21.45 3.53 13.95
N LEU A 99 20.87 2.49 14.54
CA LEU A 99 19.97 2.58 15.69
C LEU A 99 20.67 2.43 17.06
N LYS A 100 22.01 2.41 17.15
CA LYS A 100 22.75 2.10 18.39
C LYS A 100 22.26 2.94 19.57
N ASN A 101 22.14 4.26 19.35
CA ASN A 101 21.74 5.25 20.35
C ASN A 101 20.45 6.01 19.96
N ILE A 102 19.67 5.46 19.03
CA ILE A 102 18.47 6.12 18.49
C ILE A 102 17.25 5.22 18.71
N GLN A 103 16.16 5.81 19.19
CA GLN A 103 14.89 5.09 19.30
C GLN A 103 14.31 4.84 17.90
N SER A 104 14.14 3.57 17.53
CA SER A 104 13.61 3.15 16.24
C SER A 104 12.32 3.88 15.85
N ARG A 105 11.34 3.96 16.77
CA ARG A 105 10.08 4.66 16.52
C ARG A 105 10.29 6.12 16.07
N LYS A 106 11.06 6.88 16.84
CA LYS A 106 11.35 8.30 16.53
C LYS A 106 12.13 8.44 15.23
N PHE A 107 13.05 7.52 14.96
CA PHE A 107 13.83 7.52 13.71
C PHE A 107 12.93 7.29 12.49
N ASN A 108 12.06 6.28 12.54
CA ASN A 108 11.13 5.98 11.44
C ASN A 108 10.12 7.13 11.25
N GLU A 109 9.55 7.68 12.31
CA GLU A 109 8.67 8.86 12.24
C GLU A 109 9.41 10.06 11.60
N ALA A 110 10.63 10.35 12.04
CA ALA A 110 11.44 11.45 11.50
C ALA A 110 11.77 11.26 10.00
N LEU A 111 12.11 10.04 9.57
CA LEU A 111 12.40 9.77 8.16
C LEU A 111 11.14 9.87 7.28
N MET A 112 9.98 9.44 7.77
CA MET A 112 8.71 9.59 7.05
C MET A 112 8.36 11.08 6.87
N ASP A 113 8.48 11.88 7.93
CA ASP A 113 8.22 13.32 7.90
C ASP A 113 9.24 14.05 7.01
N PHE A 114 10.52 13.75 7.17
CA PHE A 114 11.58 14.35 6.37
C PHE A 114 11.45 14.00 4.89
N GLY A 115 11.13 12.75 4.56
CA GLY A 115 10.95 12.29 3.19
C GLY A 115 9.72 12.88 2.51
N SER A 116 8.64 13.11 3.26
CA SER A 116 7.41 13.70 2.74
C SER A 116 7.46 15.22 2.59
N LYS A 117 8.18 15.93 3.48
CA LYS A 117 8.21 17.40 3.52
C LYS A 117 9.45 18.01 2.85
N ILE A 118 10.62 17.41 3.03
CA ILE A 118 11.92 17.98 2.60
C ILE A 118 12.51 17.17 1.44
N CYS A 119 12.88 15.91 1.68
CA CYS A 119 13.46 15.01 0.68
C CYS A 119 12.38 14.36 -0.21
N LYS A 120 11.52 15.21 -0.78
CA LYS A 120 10.36 14.83 -1.61
C LYS A 120 10.78 14.05 -2.85
N SER A 121 9.90 13.18 -3.35
CA SER A 121 10.16 12.41 -4.57
C SER A 121 10.49 13.32 -5.76
N LYS A 122 9.72 14.41 -5.92
CA LYS A 122 9.94 15.47 -6.92
C LYS A 122 10.23 16.79 -6.21
N ASN A 123 11.10 17.61 -6.81
CA ASN A 123 11.46 18.96 -6.34
C ASN A 123 11.76 19.00 -4.82
N PRO A 124 12.74 18.21 -4.32
CA PRO A 124 13.11 18.25 -2.92
C PRO A 124 13.61 19.64 -2.51
N LEU A 125 13.41 19.99 -1.25
CA LEU A 125 13.84 21.29 -0.70
C LEU A 125 15.30 21.21 -0.24
N CYS A 126 16.22 21.03 -1.18
CA CYS A 126 17.64 20.83 -0.87
C CYS A 126 18.28 22.06 -0.21
N ASP A 127 17.92 23.27 -0.64
CA ASP A 127 18.52 24.51 -0.11
C ASP A 127 18.20 24.72 1.38
N SER A 128 17.08 24.17 1.86
CA SER A 128 16.69 24.20 3.28
C SER A 128 16.90 22.87 4.00
N CYS A 129 17.61 21.92 3.39
CA CYS A 129 17.78 20.58 3.93
C CYS A 129 19.02 20.53 4.83
N LEU A 130 18.81 20.26 6.13
CA LEU A 130 19.90 20.17 7.12
C LEU A 130 20.93 19.06 6.83
N LEU A 131 20.55 18.06 6.03
CA LEU A 131 21.44 16.97 5.63
C LEU A 131 22.21 17.28 4.34
N GLU A 132 21.88 18.37 3.65
CA GLU A 132 22.46 18.73 2.35
C GLU A 132 23.99 18.80 2.34
N PRO A 133 24.67 19.39 3.35
CA PRO A 133 26.13 19.53 3.30
C PRO A 133 26.89 18.21 3.18
N ASN A 134 26.28 17.10 3.62
CA ASN A 134 26.87 15.75 3.57
C ASN A 134 26.16 14.82 2.58
N CYS A 135 25.10 15.29 1.91
CA CYS A 135 24.29 14.49 1.01
C CYS A 135 24.95 14.37 -0.37
N LYS A 136 25.04 13.15 -0.91
CA LYS A 136 25.55 12.92 -2.28
C LYS A 136 24.61 13.42 -3.38
N LYS A 137 23.39 13.86 -3.04
CA LYS A 137 22.35 14.33 -3.97
C LYS A 137 22.12 13.36 -5.14
N PHE A 138 22.16 12.07 -4.85
CA PHE A 138 22.08 11.06 -5.90
C PHE A 138 20.65 10.88 -6.41
N PHE A 139 20.36 11.49 -7.56
CA PHE A 139 19.07 11.40 -8.23
C PHE A 139 19.12 10.30 -9.29
N GLN A 140 18.24 9.30 -9.13
CA GLN A 140 18.03 8.28 -10.15
C GLN A 140 16.93 8.73 -11.11
N ASP A 141 17.13 8.47 -12.39
CA ASP A 141 16.08 8.60 -13.40
C ASP A 141 15.00 7.53 -13.17
N THR A 142 13.94 7.91 -12.48
CA THR A 142 12.78 7.04 -12.33
C THR A 142 11.99 7.05 -13.64
N LYS A 143 12.14 6.00 -14.46
CA LYS A 143 11.49 5.84 -15.77
C LYS A 143 9.96 5.64 -15.71
N HIS A 144 9.37 5.52 -14.52
CA HIS A 144 7.95 5.21 -14.36
C HIS A 144 7.21 6.34 -13.65
N ALA A 145 6.83 7.36 -14.43
CA ALA A 145 5.80 8.29 -13.98
C ALA A 145 4.48 7.54 -13.86
N GLN A 146 3.84 7.62 -12.69
CA GLN A 146 2.50 7.09 -12.52
C GLN A 146 1.56 7.86 -13.47
N SER A 147 0.75 7.12 -14.25
CA SER A 147 -0.21 7.73 -15.17
C SER A 147 -1.19 8.65 -14.44
N ALA A 148 -1.77 9.60 -15.17
CA ALA A 148 -2.87 10.41 -14.66
C ALA A 148 -3.98 9.51 -14.09
N PHE A 149 -4.63 9.93 -13.01
CA PHE A 149 -5.70 9.14 -12.40
C PHE A 149 -6.92 9.04 -13.34
N LYS A 150 -7.30 10.17 -13.96
CA LYS A 150 -8.42 10.23 -14.91
C LYS A 150 -8.15 9.34 -16.13
N GLY A 151 -9.10 8.48 -16.47
CA GLY A 151 -9.02 7.50 -17.54
C GLY A 151 -8.17 6.27 -17.23
N SER A 152 -7.58 6.18 -16.03
CA SER A 152 -6.75 5.03 -15.66
C SER A 152 -7.58 3.82 -15.22
N SER A 153 -6.99 2.64 -15.30
CA SER A 153 -7.60 1.43 -14.74
C SER A 153 -7.89 1.53 -13.24
N ARG A 154 -7.16 2.39 -12.50
CA ARG A 154 -7.38 2.63 -11.06
C ARG A 154 -8.70 3.36 -10.82
N GLU A 155 -9.00 4.37 -11.63
CA GLU A 155 -10.27 5.10 -11.55
C GLU A 155 -11.45 4.19 -11.90
N ILE A 156 -11.37 3.50 -13.04
CA ILE A 156 -12.43 2.60 -13.52
C ILE A 156 -12.73 1.53 -12.47
N ARG A 157 -11.69 0.91 -11.92
CA ARG A 157 -11.82 -0.06 -10.83
C ARG A 157 -12.54 0.52 -9.62
N GLY A 158 -12.20 1.75 -9.22
CA GLY A 158 -12.86 2.46 -8.12
C GLY A 158 -14.35 2.68 -8.40
N LYS A 159 -14.70 3.11 -9.61
CA LYS A 159 -16.09 3.29 -10.07
C LYS A 159 -16.89 1.99 -10.00
N ILE A 160 -16.34 0.89 -10.51
CA ILE A 160 -16.98 -0.44 -10.46
C ILE A 160 -17.29 -0.82 -9.02
N ILE A 161 -16.29 -0.79 -8.13
CA ILE A 161 -16.49 -1.18 -6.73
C ILE A 161 -17.50 -0.27 -6.03
N LYS A 162 -17.43 1.05 -6.24
CA LYS A 162 -18.39 2.01 -5.69
C LYS A 162 -19.83 1.70 -6.15
N TYR A 163 -20.01 1.30 -7.41
CA TYR A 163 -21.31 0.93 -7.92
C TYR A 163 -21.83 -0.38 -7.31
N LEU A 164 -20.99 -1.41 -7.25
CA LEU A 164 -21.35 -2.74 -6.72
C LEU A 164 -21.53 -2.77 -5.19
N ILE A 165 -20.99 -1.81 -4.45
CA ILE A 165 -21.30 -1.65 -3.01
C ILE A 165 -22.79 -1.38 -2.79
N ASN A 166 -23.47 -0.70 -3.72
CA ASN A 166 -24.88 -0.35 -3.58
C ASN A 166 -25.82 -1.19 -4.46
N ASN A 167 -25.28 -2.04 -5.33
CA ASN A 167 -26.07 -2.80 -6.31
C ASN A 167 -25.56 -4.24 -6.40
N GLU A 168 -26.47 -5.21 -6.33
CA GLU A 168 -26.15 -6.65 -6.40
C GLU A 168 -26.65 -7.25 -7.71
N ASN A 169 -26.04 -8.38 -8.12
CA ASN A 169 -26.38 -9.10 -9.35
C ASN A 169 -26.49 -8.17 -10.58
N VAL A 170 -25.53 -7.27 -10.74
CA VAL A 170 -25.53 -6.27 -11.83
C VAL A 170 -25.15 -6.94 -13.14
N GLU A 171 -25.87 -6.68 -14.22
CA GLU A 171 -25.46 -7.15 -15.54
C GLU A 171 -24.25 -6.36 -16.07
N ILE A 172 -23.22 -7.05 -16.56
CA ILE A 172 -21.99 -6.42 -17.06
C ILE A 172 -22.31 -5.41 -18.19
N SER A 173 -23.26 -5.73 -19.07
CA SER A 173 -23.69 -4.84 -20.15
C SER A 173 -24.31 -3.53 -19.63
N SER A 174 -25.10 -3.61 -18.55
CA SER A 174 -25.70 -2.46 -17.88
C SER A 174 -24.64 -1.60 -17.17
N LEU A 175 -23.67 -2.25 -16.51
CA LEU A 175 -22.56 -1.56 -15.84
C LEU A 175 -21.76 -0.67 -16.82
N ASN A 176 -21.54 -1.14 -18.04
CA ASN A 176 -20.78 -0.41 -19.06
C ASN A 176 -21.50 0.87 -19.48
N LYS A 177 -22.83 0.78 -19.65
CA LYS A 177 -23.69 1.94 -19.96
C LYS A 177 -23.72 2.92 -18.81
N THR A 178 -23.97 2.45 -17.59
CA THR A 178 -24.09 3.31 -16.40
C THR A 178 -22.80 4.03 -16.05
N LEU A 179 -21.64 3.40 -16.26
CA LEU A 179 -20.35 4.03 -15.97
C LEU A 179 -19.77 4.81 -17.15
N GLU A 180 -20.40 4.73 -18.33
CA GLU A 180 -19.93 5.31 -19.60
C GLU A 180 -18.50 4.84 -19.95
N ILE A 181 -18.27 3.53 -19.87
CA ILE A 181 -16.95 2.91 -20.13
C ILE A 181 -17.08 1.82 -21.18
N GLU A 182 -16.21 1.87 -22.19
CA GLU A 182 -16.10 0.87 -23.23
C GLU A 182 -15.80 -0.54 -22.69
N ASP A 183 -16.45 -1.55 -23.29
CA ASP A 183 -16.24 -2.97 -23.02
C ASP A 183 -14.76 -3.39 -23.01
N SER A 184 -13.98 -2.85 -23.94
CA SER A 184 -12.55 -3.13 -24.12
C SER A 184 -11.71 -2.78 -22.89
N LYS A 185 -12.12 -1.75 -22.13
CA LYS A 185 -11.43 -1.26 -20.93
C LYS A 185 -11.96 -1.89 -19.66
N ILE A 186 -13.27 -2.13 -19.57
CA ILE A 186 -13.91 -2.59 -18.35
C ILE A 186 -13.78 -4.11 -18.13
N LYS A 187 -13.87 -4.93 -19.19
CA LYS A 187 -13.80 -6.41 -19.08
C LYS A 187 -12.47 -6.89 -18.48
N PRO A 188 -11.29 -6.39 -18.90
CA PRO A 188 -10.02 -6.78 -18.28
C PRO A 188 -9.96 -6.40 -16.79
N ILE A 189 -10.59 -5.29 -16.40
CA ILE A 189 -10.60 -4.83 -15.01
C ILE A 189 -11.53 -5.69 -14.15
N ILE A 190 -12.70 -6.05 -14.67
CA ILE A 190 -13.63 -7.00 -14.03
C ILE A 190 -12.94 -8.34 -13.80
N LYS A 191 -12.24 -8.87 -14.82
CA LYS A 191 -11.47 -10.11 -14.69
C LYS A 191 -10.45 -10.01 -13.56
N LYS A 192 -9.63 -8.94 -13.52
CA LYS A 192 -8.67 -8.73 -12.44
C LYS A 192 -9.32 -8.62 -11.06
N LEU A 193 -10.47 -7.94 -10.97
CA LEU A 193 -11.23 -7.86 -9.72
C LEU A 193 -11.70 -9.26 -9.26
N ALA A 194 -12.11 -10.12 -10.18
CA ALA A 194 -12.51 -11.49 -9.89
C ALA A 194 -11.31 -12.35 -9.48
N ASP A 195 -10.19 -12.26 -10.19
CA ASP A 195 -8.94 -12.96 -9.87
C ASP A 195 -8.41 -12.57 -8.48
N GLU A 196 -8.65 -11.34 -8.04
CA GLU A 196 -8.32 -10.85 -6.70
C GLU A 196 -9.36 -11.19 -5.62
N GLY A 197 -10.48 -11.83 -5.99
CA GLY A 197 -11.55 -12.22 -5.06
C GLY A 197 -12.39 -11.05 -4.53
N LEU A 198 -12.42 -9.92 -5.24
CA LEU A 198 -13.24 -8.76 -4.90
C LEU A 198 -14.67 -8.85 -5.42
N VAL A 199 -14.85 -9.48 -6.58
CA VAL A 199 -16.14 -9.63 -7.24
C VAL A 199 -16.34 -11.07 -7.69
N ASN A 200 -17.59 -11.52 -7.71
CA ASN A 200 -17.98 -12.80 -8.30
C ASN A 200 -18.67 -12.55 -9.64
N ILE A 201 -18.39 -13.40 -10.64
CA ILE A 201 -19.09 -13.39 -11.93
C ILE A 201 -20.00 -14.62 -12.00
N LYS A 202 -21.32 -14.40 -11.98
CA LYS A 202 -22.33 -15.47 -12.13
C LYS A 202 -22.80 -15.56 -13.57
N ASN A 203 -22.98 -16.79 -14.07
CA ASN A 203 -23.51 -17.09 -15.41
C ASN A 203 -22.83 -16.32 -16.56
N LYS A 204 -21.56 -15.94 -16.38
CA LYS A 204 -20.76 -15.11 -17.30
C LYS A 204 -21.37 -13.73 -17.63
N LYS A 205 -22.39 -13.26 -16.89
CA LYS A 205 -23.14 -12.04 -17.21
C LYS A 205 -23.39 -11.13 -16.02
N LEU A 206 -23.54 -11.69 -14.82
CA LEU A 206 -23.84 -10.94 -13.61
C LEU A 206 -22.59 -10.77 -12.76
N ILE A 207 -22.43 -9.60 -12.17
CA ILE A 207 -21.31 -9.24 -11.30
C ILE A 207 -21.83 -8.66 -9.98
N GLU A 208 -21.20 -9.04 -8.88
CA GLU A 208 -21.47 -8.53 -7.53
C GLU A 208 -20.20 -8.59 -6.69
N ILE A 209 -20.19 -7.87 -5.56
CA ILE A 209 -19.12 -8.01 -4.57
C ILE A 209 -19.11 -9.45 -4.03
N SER A 210 -17.94 -10.07 -3.95
CA SER A 210 -17.81 -11.39 -3.35
C SER A 210 -18.25 -11.35 -1.88
N SER A 211 -18.99 -12.37 -1.44
CA SER A 211 -19.30 -12.62 -0.03
C SER A 211 -18.05 -12.81 0.83
#